data_AF-A0A2D6M7U9-F1
#
_entry.id   AF-A0A2D6M7U9-F1
#
_cell.length_a   1.000
_cell.length_b   1.000
_cell.length_c   1.000
_cell.angle_alpha   90.00
_cell.angle_beta   90.00
_cell.angle_gamma   90.00
#
_symmetry.space_group_name_H-M   'P 1'
#
loop_
_entity.id
_entity.type
_entity.pdbx_description
1 polymer ?
#
loop_
_entity_poly.entity_id
_entity_poly.type
_entity_poly.pdbx_seq_one_letter_code
_entity_poly.pdbx_strand_id
1 'polypeptide(L)'
;MKYISFDFRDNKFIPFNHPWSFDAVQRVANHNFEQISFSESQQIDDKYLVVIEPSGGSTNIFDNRNQSDINILKVLKNDFKNKIGIGGLYQDLLSKKCSIFFLCKESSCLNTELFFYKMNELCEDLNLDKKQFYFLIPEFYINDYKSNEFNILWYPYYIFNMFWWSMKRTYKVKQFYDTYIEYSKYFLRQKHFVSTNNRAREHRTWLSFTFSKNNLLDKGYVSYLVNNNDPDNQYSLDEVERDLKHTLGNKLPGKNEILNYYNNLPIECDTKSDTSIQTHESNIAIQGVLLHSYFNVVTEAEFGFGENYLQSIFLTEKIWKPILAYQPFIIVTNSYYLKALKELDFKTFSPFIDETYDEVHGYEKLKLIEVEINRLCNMSIEEIDKWYWEMEDILVYNCNHLIEILEKSVDDIHSFLSKV
;
A
#
# COMPACT_ATOMS: atom_id res chain seq x y z
N MET A 1 24.93 5.29 -13.62
CA MET A 1 24.41 4.29 -12.66
C MET A 1 24.58 2.89 -13.23
N LYS A 2 24.83 1.90 -12.37
CA LYS A 2 24.74 0.47 -12.69
C LYS A 2 23.57 -0.13 -11.92
N TYR A 3 22.75 -0.94 -12.57
CA TYR A 3 21.58 -1.59 -11.95
C TYR A 3 21.82 -3.08 -11.76
N ILE A 4 21.57 -3.56 -10.55
CA ILE A 4 21.76 -4.96 -10.17
C ILE A 4 20.54 -5.40 -9.35
N SER A 5 20.00 -6.57 -9.67
CA SER A 5 18.92 -7.17 -8.87
C SER A 5 19.46 -8.32 -8.06
N PHE A 6 18.95 -8.46 -6.84
CA PHE A 6 19.19 -9.65 -6.02
C PHE A 6 17.98 -10.58 -6.13
N ASP A 7 18.14 -11.78 -6.70
CA ASP A 7 17.06 -12.78 -6.73
C ASP A 7 17.12 -13.62 -5.44
N PHE A 8 16.12 -13.45 -4.57
CA PHE A 8 16.04 -14.20 -3.32
C PHE A 8 15.78 -15.70 -3.51
N ARG A 9 15.23 -16.13 -4.65
CA ARG A 9 15.00 -17.57 -4.92
C ARG A 9 16.31 -18.29 -5.19
N ASP A 10 17.19 -17.62 -5.94
CA ASP A 10 18.46 -18.18 -6.38
C ASP A 10 19.66 -17.71 -5.53
N ASN A 11 19.44 -16.78 -4.59
CA ASN A 11 20.46 -16.15 -3.74
C ASN A 11 21.68 -15.63 -4.53
N LYS A 12 21.42 -14.89 -5.62
CA LYS A 12 22.48 -14.37 -6.49
C LYS A 12 22.14 -12.98 -7.03
N PHE A 13 23.19 -12.22 -7.35
CA PHE A 13 23.07 -10.98 -8.11
C PHE A 13 22.95 -11.28 -9.61
N ILE A 14 21.96 -10.67 -10.25
CA ILE A 14 21.74 -10.74 -11.69
C ILE A 14 21.75 -9.34 -12.32
N PRO A 15 22.25 -9.19 -13.56
CA PRO A 15 22.07 -7.97 -14.32
C PRO A 15 20.58 -7.64 -14.43
N PHE A 16 20.21 -6.41 -14.13
CA PHE A 16 18.82 -6.00 -14.15
C PHE A 16 18.45 -5.44 -15.51
N ASN A 17 17.61 -6.17 -16.26
CA ASN A 17 17.28 -5.85 -17.65
C ASN A 17 16.11 -4.86 -17.80
N HIS A 18 15.34 -4.55 -16.74
CA HIS A 18 14.22 -3.60 -16.83
C HIS A 18 13.84 -3.02 -15.45
N PRO A 19 14.01 -1.71 -15.20
CA PRO A 19 13.74 -1.13 -13.89
C PRO A 19 12.30 -0.60 -13.77
N TRP A 20 11.32 -1.47 -13.55
CA TRP A 20 9.91 -1.04 -13.42
C TRP A 20 9.68 -0.08 -12.24
N SER A 21 10.47 -0.21 -11.18
CA SER A 21 10.37 0.49 -9.90
C SER A 21 11.25 1.74 -9.80
N PHE A 22 12.50 1.67 -10.26
CA PHE A 22 13.32 2.87 -10.39
C PHE A 22 12.78 3.76 -11.51
N ASP A 23 12.21 3.21 -12.58
CA ASP A 23 11.46 4.03 -13.53
C ASP A 23 10.29 4.75 -12.85
N ALA A 24 9.59 4.16 -11.87
CA ALA A 24 8.51 4.85 -11.17
C ALA A 24 9.06 6.01 -10.35
N VAL A 25 10.12 5.76 -9.57
CA VAL A 25 10.82 6.82 -8.82
C VAL A 25 11.35 7.90 -9.77
N GLN A 26 11.98 7.53 -10.87
CA GLN A 26 12.57 8.43 -11.87
C GLN A 26 11.51 9.16 -12.73
N ARG A 27 10.37 8.53 -13.05
CA ARG A 27 9.25 9.14 -13.80
C ARG A 27 8.49 10.15 -12.95
N VAL A 28 8.38 9.90 -11.65
CA VAL A 28 7.75 10.84 -10.72
C VAL A 28 8.73 11.97 -10.38
N ALA A 29 10.02 11.65 -10.23
CA ALA A 29 11.13 12.59 -10.03
C ALA A 29 11.40 13.51 -11.22
N ASN A 30 11.28 13.05 -12.46
CA ASN A 30 11.54 13.88 -13.63
C ASN A 30 10.38 14.86 -13.94
N HIS A 31 10.13 15.80 -13.03
CA HIS A 31 9.40 17.03 -13.27
C HIS A 31 10.25 17.94 -14.19
N ASN A 32 9.80 18.08 -15.45
CA ASN A 32 10.25 19.07 -16.46
C ASN A 32 11.26 18.70 -17.55
N PHE A 33 11.53 17.44 -17.87
CA PHE A 33 12.33 17.15 -19.05
C PHE A 33 11.66 16.14 -19.98
N GLU A 34 11.57 16.53 -21.26
CA GLU A 34 11.60 15.57 -22.38
C GLU A 34 12.53 14.43 -21.99
N GLN A 35 12.05 13.20 -22.16
CA GLN A 35 12.81 11.96 -22.06
C GLN A 35 14.33 12.20 -22.06
N ILE A 36 14.94 12.39 -20.88
CA ILE A 36 16.39 12.29 -20.79
C ILE A 36 16.63 10.79 -20.89
N SER A 37 16.63 10.29 -22.12
CA SER A 37 17.54 9.24 -22.45
C SER A 37 18.89 9.75 -21.96
N PHE A 38 19.48 9.06 -21.00
CA PHE A 38 20.93 9.06 -20.85
C PHE A 38 21.55 8.36 -22.08
N SER A 39 21.14 8.77 -23.27
CA SER A 39 21.83 8.54 -24.52
C SER A 39 22.95 9.59 -24.52
N GLU A 40 24.11 9.11 -24.14
CA GLU A 40 25.41 9.69 -24.44
C GLU A 40 25.76 11.01 -23.73
N SER A 41 26.80 10.87 -22.89
CA SER A 41 27.76 11.89 -22.44
C SER A 41 27.36 12.81 -21.28
N GLN A 42 27.95 12.54 -20.12
CA GLN A 42 29.00 13.42 -19.58
C GLN A 42 29.88 12.60 -18.64
N GLN A 43 31.15 12.49 -19.00
CA GLN A 43 32.20 11.86 -18.21
C GLN A 43 32.50 12.81 -17.03
N ILE A 44 31.68 12.72 -15.98
CA ILE A 44 31.96 13.35 -14.69
C ILE A 44 32.86 12.34 -13.95
N ASP A 45 34.07 12.77 -13.59
CA ASP A 45 35.11 12.01 -12.89
C ASP A 45 34.65 10.73 -12.19
N ASP A 46 35.00 9.58 -12.77
CA ASP A 46 35.10 8.18 -12.28
C ASP A 46 34.12 7.62 -11.21
N LYS A 47 33.19 8.39 -10.62
CA LYS A 47 32.28 7.93 -9.56
C LYS A 47 30.93 7.51 -10.12
N TYR A 48 30.39 6.42 -9.60
CA TYR A 48 29.08 5.93 -10.04
C TYR A 48 28.26 5.28 -8.93
N LEU A 49 26.94 5.34 -9.07
CA LEU A 49 26.01 4.68 -8.16
C LEU A 49 25.64 3.29 -8.65
N VAL A 50 25.61 2.33 -7.73
CA VAL A 50 25.09 0.97 -7.92
C VAL A 50 23.73 0.86 -7.22
N VAL A 51 22.68 0.63 -7.99
CA VAL A 51 21.33 0.41 -7.44
C VAL A 51 21.14 -1.09 -7.25
N ILE A 52 20.84 -1.49 -6.02
CA ILE A 52 20.48 -2.85 -5.63
C ILE A 52 18.99 -2.88 -5.34
N GLU A 53 18.25 -3.65 -6.14
CA GLU A 53 16.84 -3.92 -5.91
C GLU A 53 16.66 -5.38 -5.49
N PRO A 54 16.19 -5.64 -4.26
CA PRO A 54 15.83 -6.98 -3.85
C PRO A 54 14.57 -7.45 -4.60
N SER A 55 14.62 -8.64 -5.20
CA SER A 55 13.52 -9.23 -5.99
C SER A 55 13.11 -10.59 -5.42
N GLY A 56 11.80 -10.79 -5.19
CA GLY A 56 11.22 -11.98 -4.57
C GLY A 56 10.43 -11.66 -3.30
N GLY A 57 9.57 -12.60 -2.86
CA GLY A 57 8.77 -12.46 -1.65
C GLY A 57 9.64 -12.43 -0.38
N SER A 58 9.16 -11.70 0.63
CA SER A 58 9.85 -11.44 1.89
C SER A 58 10.21 -12.67 2.73
N THR A 59 9.59 -13.82 2.44
CA THR A 59 9.87 -15.08 3.12
C THR A 59 11.25 -15.67 2.85
N ASN A 60 12.00 -15.16 1.84
CA ASN A 60 13.31 -15.70 1.43
C ASN A 60 14.51 -14.82 1.84
N ILE A 61 14.30 -13.80 2.67
CA ILE A 61 15.36 -12.87 3.09
C ILE A 61 16.33 -13.52 4.09
N PHE A 62 15.79 -14.38 4.95
CA PHE A 62 16.54 -15.09 5.99
C PHE A 62 16.97 -16.48 5.51
N ASP A 63 18.09 -16.98 6.04
CA ASP A 63 18.47 -18.39 5.82
C ASP A 63 17.44 -19.28 6.53
N ASN A 64 16.73 -20.14 5.77
CA ASN A 64 15.71 -21.06 6.30
C ASN A 64 16.24 -22.01 7.39
N ARG A 65 17.58 -22.14 7.53
CA ARG A 65 18.22 -22.97 8.56
C ARG A 65 18.71 -22.17 9.77
N ASN A 66 18.83 -20.85 9.67
CA ASN A 66 19.32 -19.97 10.74
C ASN A 66 18.75 -18.55 10.56
N GLN A 67 17.68 -18.22 11.30
CA GLN A 67 16.96 -16.93 11.20
C GLN A 67 17.82 -15.70 11.61
N SER A 68 19.07 -15.90 11.99
CA SER A 68 20.05 -14.86 12.35
C SER A 68 20.89 -14.36 11.16
N ASP A 69 20.87 -15.04 10.01
CA ASP A 69 21.63 -14.66 8.81
C ASP A 69 20.72 -14.07 7.73
N ILE A 70 21.19 -12.97 7.11
CA ILE A 70 20.50 -12.27 6.03
C ILE A 70 21.15 -12.64 4.70
N ASN A 71 20.39 -13.31 3.82
CA ASN A 71 20.92 -13.95 2.62
C ASN A 71 21.61 -12.95 1.68
N ILE A 72 21.00 -11.77 1.45
CA ILE A 72 21.59 -10.74 0.58
C ILE A 72 22.94 -10.25 1.10
N LEU A 73 23.10 -10.10 2.42
CA LEU A 73 24.35 -9.63 3.03
C LEU A 73 25.44 -10.71 3.02
N LYS A 74 25.04 -11.97 3.24
CA LYS A 74 25.90 -13.14 3.13
C LYS A 74 26.46 -13.29 1.72
N VAL A 75 25.61 -13.15 0.69
CA VAL A 75 26.03 -13.21 -0.71
C VAL A 75 26.91 -12.02 -1.08
N LEU A 76 26.54 -10.79 -0.69
CA LEU A 76 27.39 -9.60 -0.86
C LEU A 76 28.80 -9.82 -0.30
N LYS A 77 28.89 -10.30 0.94
CA LYS A 77 30.17 -10.58 1.61
C LYS A 77 31.00 -11.60 0.84
N ASN A 78 30.36 -12.67 0.38
CA ASN A 78 31.02 -13.74 -0.35
C ASN A 78 31.53 -13.27 -1.71
N ASP A 79 30.72 -12.52 -2.46
CA ASP A 79 31.08 -11.97 -3.76
C ASP A 79 32.22 -10.94 -3.65
N PHE A 80 32.20 -10.09 -2.62
CA PHE A 80 33.28 -9.13 -2.34
C PHE A 80 34.59 -9.82 -1.96
N LYS A 81 34.56 -10.83 -1.07
CA LYS A 81 35.77 -11.56 -0.66
C LYS A 81 36.37 -12.41 -1.79
N ASN A 82 35.54 -13.09 -2.56
CA ASN A 82 35.99 -14.03 -3.59
C ASN A 82 36.16 -13.41 -4.98
N LYS A 83 35.82 -12.12 -5.13
CA LYS A 83 35.83 -11.39 -6.40
C LYS A 83 34.98 -12.05 -7.49
N ILE A 84 33.83 -12.64 -7.11
CA ILE A 84 32.88 -13.31 -8.01
C ILE A 84 31.71 -12.38 -8.31
N GLY A 85 31.10 -12.48 -9.49
CA GLY A 85 29.88 -11.74 -9.85
C GLY A 85 30.08 -10.22 -9.80
N ILE A 86 29.65 -9.60 -8.71
CA ILE A 86 29.80 -8.16 -8.45
C ILE A 86 31.15 -7.77 -7.80
N GLY A 87 32.09 -8.71 -7.66
CA GLY A 87 33.35 -8.52 -6.92
C GLY A 87 34.24 -7.35 -7.35
N GLY A 88 34.10 -6.84 -8.59
CA GLY A 88 34.75 -5.59 -9.02
C GLY A 88 34.28 -4.37 -8.21
N LEU A 89 33.03 -4.38 -7.72
CA LEU A 89 32.47 -3.32 -6.89
C LEU A 89 33.19 -3.17 -5.55
N TYR A 90 33.77 -4.26 -5.00
CA TYR A 90 34.46 -4.18 -3.72
C TYR A 90 35.68 -3.25 -3.78
N GLN A 91 36.47 -3.33 -4.86
CA GLN A 91 37.61 -2.44 -5.07
C GLN A 91 37.16 -0.99 -5.33
N ASP A 92 36.06 -0.83 -6.06
CA ASP A 92 35.46 0.48 -6.32
C ASP A 92 34.91 1.12 -5.03
N LEU A 93 34.37 0.32 -4.10
CA LEU A 93 33.94 0.81 -2.78
C LEU A 93 35.15 1.23 -1.94
N LEU A 94 36.19 0.39 -1.83
CA LEU A 94 37.41 0.70 -1.07
C LEU A 94 38.12 1.97 -1.59
N SER A 95 38.10 2.20 -2.90
CA SER A 95 38.67 3.39 -3.54
C SER A 95 37.72 4.59 -3.59
N LYS A 96 36.50 4.45 -3.04
CA LYS A 96 35.44 5.48 -3.07
C LYS A 96 35.05 5.91 -4.50
N LYS A 97 35.19 4.98 -5.46
CA LYS A 97 34.75 5.09 -6.85
C LYS A 97 33.27 4.77 -7.02
N CYS A 98 32.63 4.09 -6.07
CA CYS A 98 31.18 3.89 -6.12
C CYS A 98 30.49 3.97 -4.76
N SER A 99 29.17 4.08 -4.81
CA SER A 99 28.25 4.00 -3.67
C SER A 99 27.14 2.99 -4.00
N ILE A 100 26.57 2.37 -2.97
CA ILE A 100 25.46 1.41 -3.09
C ILE A 100 24.17 2.06 -2.62
N PHE A 101 23.12 1.93 -3.43
CA PHE A 101 21.77 2.39 -3.15
C PHE A 101 20.82 1.19 -3.12
N PHE A 102 20.31 0.85 -1.95
CA PHE A 102 19.28 -0.16 -1.77
C PHE A 102 17.90 0.45 -2.01
N LEU A 103 17.20 -0.03 -3.04
CA LEU A 103 15.82 0.32 -3.33
C LEU A 103 14.90 -0.75 -2.76
N CYS A 104 14.22 -0.44 -1.65
CA CYS A 104 13.35 -1.39 -0.97
C CYS A 104 11.88 -1.11 -1.28
N LYS A 105 11.12 -2.18 -1.58
CA LYS A 105 9.69 -2.11 -1.92
C LYS A 105 8.77 -2.49 -0.77
N GLU A 106 9.28 -3.25 0.18
CA GLU A 106 8.57 -3.68 1.39
C GLU A 106 9.56 -3.58 2.56
N SER A 107 9.14 -3.17 3.77
CA SER A 107 10.04 -3.27 4.94
C SER A 107 10.34 -4.70 5.31
N SER A 108 9.43 -5.62 4.96
CA SER A 108 9.61 -7.04 5.18
C SER A 108 10.95 -7.49 4.60
N CYS A 109 11.37 -6.93 3.45
CA CYS A 109 12.69 -7.08 2.80
C CYS A 109 13.91 -6.77 3.69
N LEU A 110 13.73 -5.90 4.67
CA LEU A 110 14.78 -5.37 5.54
C LEU A 110 14.26 -5.30 6.99
N ASN A 111 14.26 -6.41 7.72
CA ASN A 111 14.02 -6.35 9.17
C ASN A 111 14.99 -5.35 9.81
N THR A 112 14.53 -4.14 10.12
CA THR A 112 15.38 -2.95 10.11
C THR A 112 16.49 -3.02 11.15
N GLU A 113 16.19 -3.39 12.39
CA GLU A 113 17.20 -3.52 13.45
C GLU A 113 18.27 -4.56 13.13
N LEU A 114 17.83 -5.79 12.84
CA LEU A 114 18.74 -6.90 12.55
C LEU A 114 19.51 -6.65 11.25
N PHE A 115 18.86 -6.07 10.25
CA PHE A 115 19.47 -5.75 8.96
C PHE A 115 20.60 -4.73 9.12
N PHE A 116 20.35 -3.63 9.81
CA PHE A 116 21.39 -2.61 10.01
C PHE A 116 22.49 -3.07 10.96
N TYR A 117 22.17 -3.90 11.96
CA TYR A 117 23.17 -4.59 12.77
C TYR A 117 24.10 -5.47 11.90
N LYS A 118 23.53 -6.28 11.00
CA LYS A 118 24.31 -7.12 10.09
C LYS A 118 25.04 -6.33 9.00
N MET A 119 24.50 -5.19 8.57
CA MET A 119 25.21 -4.25 7.69
C MET A 119 26.44 -3.65 8.38
N ASN A 120 26.34 -3.37 9.68
CA ASN A 120 27.48 -2.90 10.46
C ASN A 120 28.58 -3.96 10.52
N GLU A 121 28.24 -5.21 10.87
CA GLU A 121 29.20 -6.33 10.86
C GLU A 121 29.86 -6.50 9.47
N LEU A 122 29.08 -6.36 8.39
CA LEU A 122 29.59 -6.43 7.02
C LEU A 122 30.60 -5.32 6.71
N CYS A 123 30.28 -4.07 7.07
CA CYS A 123 31.15 -2.92 6.81
C CYS A 123 32.45 -3.01 7.59
N GLU A 124 32.39 -3.43 8.86
CA GLU A 124 33.58 -3.62 9.71
C GLU A 124 34.48 -4.74 9.17
N ASP A 125 33.90 -5.89 8.83
CA ASP A 125 34.65 -7.05 8.31
C ASP A 125 35.35 -6.79 6.97
N LEU A 126 34.82 -5.86 6.18
CA LEU A 126 35.31 -5.53 4.84
C LEU A 126 35.99 -4.15 4.77
N ASN A 127 36.12 -3.45 5.91
CA ASN A 127 36.69 -2.11 5.99
C ASN A 127 36.04 -1.12 5.00
N LEU A 128 34.71 -1.11 4.95
CA LEU A 128 33.92 -0.25 4.07
C LEU A 128 33.38 0.97 4.81
N ASP A 129 33.33 2.12 4.14
CA ASP A 129 32.76 3.34 4.69
C ASP A 129 31.22 3.28 4.67
N LYS A 130 30.60 3.31 5.86
CA LYS A 130 29.14 3.25 6.03
C LYS A 130 28.42 4.36 5.24
N LYS A 131 29.07 5.50 4.98
CA LYS A 131 28.49 6.62 4.21
C LYS A 131 28.39 6.37 2.71
N GLN A 132 28.96 5.27 2.20
CA GLN A 132 28.77 4.83 0.81
C GLN A 132 27.49 4.02 0.60
N PHE A 133 26.72 3.76 1.67
CA PHE A 133 25.49 2.99 1.62
C PHE A 133 24.27 3.88 1.86
N TYR A 134 23.35 3.84 0.90
CA TYR A 134 22.11 4.59 0.85
C TYR A 134 20.94 3.61 0.84
N PHE A 135 19.91 3.90 1.62
CA PHE A 135 18.72 3.05 1.74
C PHE A 135 17.49 3.90 1.51
N LEU A 136 16.70 3.53 0.50
CA LEU A 136 15.36 4.06 0.28
C LEU A 136 14.36 3.02 0.78
N ILE A 137 13.75 3.29 1.93
CA ILE A 137 12.93 2.33 2.67
C ILE A 137 11.47 2.81 2.71
N PRO A 138 10.49 1.95 2.39
CA PRO A 138 9.08 2.30 2.55
C PRO A 138 8.77 2.69 3.99
N GLU A 139 8.05 3.79 4.19
CA GLU A 139 7.59 4.23 5.51
C GLU A 139 6.63 3.23 6.15
N PHE A 140 6.84 3.01 7.44
CA PHE A 140 5.90 2.31 8.30
C PHE A 140 5.46 3.26 9.39
N TYR A 141 4.16 3.48 9.43
CA TYR A 141 3.57 4.53 10.26
C TYR A 141 3.59 4.19 11.76
N ILE A 142 4.06 2.99 12.16
CA ILE A 142 4.33 2.60 13.56
C ILE A 142 5.66 1.83 13.67
N ASN A 143 6.75 2.29 13.04
CA ASN A 143 8.09 1.73 13.29
C ASN A 143 9.03 2.82 13.82
N ASP A 144 9.57 2.60 15.02
CA ASP A 144 10.45 3.57 15.71
C ASP A 144 11.93 3.43 15.33
N TYR A 145 12.29 2.50 14.43
CA TYR A 145 13.69 2.28 14.11
C TYR A 145 14.33 3.48 13.41
N LYS A 146 15.38 4.03 14.03
CA LYS A 146 16.24 5.08 13.46
C LYS A 146 17.70 4.64 13.57
N SER A 147 18.42 4.64 12.45
CA SER A 147 19.88 4.53 12.42
C SER A 147 20.50 5.83 11.94
N ASN A 148 21.46 6.36 12.70
CA ASN A 148 22.21 7.57 12.33
C ASN A 148 23.52 7.24 11.57
N GLU A 149 23.86 5.96 11.46
CA GLU A 149 25.14 5.52 10.88
C GLU A 149 25.08 5.51 9.35
N PHE A 150 23.96 5.08 8.79
CA PHE A 150 23.73 4.97 7.35
C PHE A 150 22.94 6.16 6.79
N ASN A 151 23.01 6.36 5.47
CA ASN A 151 22.13 7.31 4.79
C ASN A 151 20.79 6.61 4.53
N ILE A 152 19.75 6.99 5.25
CA ILE A 152 18.41 6.41 5.11
C ILE A 152 17.43 7.50 4.73
N LEU A 153 16.67 7.27 3.67
CA LEU A 153 15.47 8.02 3.36
C LEU A 153 14.28 7.07 3.48
N TRP A 154 13.35 7.45 4.35
CA TRP A 154 12.03 6.85 4.39
C TRP A 154 11.16 7.56 3.35
N TYR A 155 10.33 6.81 2.62
CA TYR A 155 9.41 7.40 1.66
C TYR A 155 8.04 6.71 1.69
N PRO A 156 6.95 7.42 1.40
CA PRO A 156 5.60 6.87 1.43
C PRO A 156 5.32 6.03 0.17
N TYR A 157 5.93 4.83 0.10
CA TYR A 157 5.92 3.95 -1.06
C TYR A 157 4.55 3.75 -1.69
N TYR A 158 3.50 3.52 -0.89
CA TYR A 158 2.17 3.24 -1.43
C TYR A 158 1.48 4.46 -2.03
N ILE A 159 1.82 5.67 -1.55
CA ILE A 159 1.44 6.92 -2.22
C ILE A 159 2.11 6.95 -3.59
N PHE A 160 3.44 6.74 -3.66
CA PHE A 160 4.16 6.66 -4.93
C PHE A 160 3.63 5.58 -5.88
N ASN A 161 3.33 4.40 -5.36
CA ASN A 161 2.83 3.28 -6.15
C ASN A 161 1.46 3.60 -6.75
N MET A 162 0.64 4.42 -6.08
CA MET A 162 -0.59 4.92 -6.68
C MET A 162 -0.29 5.87 -7.86
N PHE A 163 0.71 6.75 -7.70
CA PHE A 163 1.08 7.82 -8.65
C PHE A 163 2.20 7.46 -9.64
N TRP A 164 2.62 6.19 -9.71
CA TRP A 164 3.85 5.70 -10.36
C TRP A 164 4.03 6.03 -11.86
N TRP A 165 2.98 6.53 -12.51
CA TRP A 165 2.94 6.87 -13.93
C TRP A 165 3.63 8.20 -14.26
N SER A 166 3.31 9.26 -13.49
CA SER A 166 3.89 10.61 -13.53
C SER A 166 3.03 11.57 -12.71
N MET A 167 3.66 12.56 -12.11
CA MET A 167 2.99 13.71 -11.50
C MET A 167 2.02 14.43 -12.46
N LYS A 168 2.31 14.46 -13.77
CA LYS A 168 1.39 15.03 -14.78
C LYS A 168 0.04 14.31 -14.79
N ARG A 169 0.03 12.99 -14.63
CA ARG A 169 -1.23 12.21 -14.54
C ARG A 169 -1.92 12.45 -13.21
N THR A 170 -1.15 12.56 -12.12
CA THR A 170 -1.66 12.95 -10.79
C THR A 170 -2.47 14.24 -10.86
N TYR A 171 -1.89 15.33 -11.37
CA TYR A 171 -2.59 16.61 -11.46
C TYR A 171 -3.81 16.57 -12.38
N LYS A 172 -3.77 15.80 -13.48
CA LYS A 172 -4.95 15.64 -14.35
C LYS A 172 -6.12 14.98 -13.60
N VAL A 173 -5.83 13.96 -12.80
CA VAL A 173 -6.88 13.29 -12.03
C VAL A 173 -7.34 14.15 -10.87
N LYS A 174 -6.42 14.83 -10.18
CA LYS A 174 -6.77 15.83 -9.16
C LYS A 174 -7.69 16.90 -9.76
N GLN A 175 -7.32 17.50 -10.89
CA GLN A 175 -8.13 18.51 -11.58
C GLN A 175 -9.52 17.98 -11.97
N PHE A 176 -9.61 16.72 -12.40
CA PHE A 176 -10.89 16.08 -12.65
C PHE A 176 -11.74 16.05 -11.37
N TYR A 177 -11.19 15.57 -10.26
CA TYR A 177 -11.93 15.50 -8.99
C TYR A 177 -12.26 16.89 -8.43
N ASP A 178 -11.36 17.87 -8.57
CA ASP A 178 -11.59 19.27 -8.19
C ASP A 178 -12.77 19.86 -8.99
N THR A 179 -12.85 19.52 -10.27
CA THR A 179 -13.98 19.92 -11.11
C THR A 179 -15.25 19.17 -10.68
N TYR A 180 -15.14 17.86 -10.49
CA TYR A 180 -16.26 17.00 -10.16
C TYR A 180 -16.92 17.38 -8.84
N ILE A 181 -16.14 17.66 -7.78
CA ILE A 181 -16.69 18.03 -6.48
C ILE A 181 -17.55 19.31 -6.60
N GLU A 182 -17.09 20.33 -7.33
CA GLU A 182 -17.87 21.55 -7.56
C GLU A 182 -19.18 21.29 -8.31
N TYR A 183 -19.16 20.44 -9.34
CA TYR A 183 -20.39 20.08 -10.06
C TYR A 183 -21.33 19.17 -9.25
N SER A 184 -20.77 18.32 -8.38
CA SER A 184 -21.55 17.37 -7.58
C SER A 184 -22.44 18.04 -6.54
N LYS A 185 -22.22 19.33 -6.22
CA LYS A 185 -23.11 20.13 -5.37
C LYS A 185 -24.52 20.29 -5.96
N TYR A 186 -24.69 20.05 -7.26
CA TYR A 186 -25.95 20.29 -7.97
C TYR A 186 -26.74 19.01 -8.30
N PHE A 187 -26.28 17.85 -7.87
CA PHE A 187 -27.01 16.59 -8.07
C PHE A 187 -26.80 15.61 -6.92
N LEU A 188 -27.79 14.76 -6.69
CA LEU A 188 -27.70 13.70 -5.70
C LEU A 188 -26.97 12.48 -6.26
N ARG A 189 -26.17 11.84 -5.42
CA ARG A 189 -25.52 10.56 -5.73
C ARG A 189 -26.50 9.40 -5.55
N GLN A 190 -26.29 8.31 -6.30
CA GLN A 190 -27.25 7.21 -6.40
C GLN A 190 -27.15 6.22 -5.24
N LYS A 191 -25.94 6.00 -4.71
CA LYS A 191 -25.65 5.01 -3.69
C LYS A 191 -25.14 5.69 -2.42
N HIS A 192 -25.39 5.07 -1.27
CA HIS A 192 -24.82 5.50 0.00
C HIS A 192 -23.32 5.27 0.01
N PHE A 193 -22.89 4.08 -0.41
CA PHE A 193 -21.50 3.68 -0.24
C PHE A 193 -20.93 2.89 -1.40
N VAL A 194 -19.62 2.65 -1.33
CA VAL A 194 -18.88 1.72 -2.18
C VAL A 194 -17.99 0.84 -1.31
N SER A 195 -17.90 -0.45 -1.66
CA SER A 195 -17.07 -1.43 -0.97
C SER A 195 -16.64 -2.51 -1.95
N THR A 196 -15.45 -2.38 -2.52
CA THR A 196 -14.94 -3.30 -3.54
C THR A 196 -13.95 -4.30 -2.97
N ASN A 197 -14.29 -5.59 -3.01
CA ASN A 197 -13.44 -6.67 -2.52
C ASN A 197 -13.28 -7.76 -3.60
N ASN A 198 -12.04 -8.21 -3.82
CA ASN A 198 -11.75 -9.27 -4.78
C ASN A 198 -11.49 -10.61 -4.06
N ARG A 199 -10.39 -10.70 -3.30
CA ARG A 199 -9.93 -11.93 -2.66
C ARG A 199 -10.65 -12.21 -1.34
N ALA A 200 -10.89 -13.50 -1.06
CA ALA A 200 -11.40 -14.00 0.22
C ALA A 200 -10.45 -13.64 1.38
N ARG A 201 -11.03 -13.07 2.44
CA ARG A 201 -10.40 -12.79 3.74
C ARG A 201 -11.49 -12.78 4.80
N GLU A 202 -11.18 -13.18 6.03
CA GLU A 202 -12.14 -13.32 7.13
C GLU A 202 -13.01 -12.06 7.34
N HIS A 203 -12.39 -10.88 7.42
CA HIS A 203 -13.11 -9.61 7.59
C HIS A 203 -13.90 -9.18 6.34
N ARG A 204 -13.49 -9.59 5.15
CA ARG A 204 -14.23 -9.33 3.89
C ARG A 204 -15.43 -10.25 3.75
N THR A 205 -15.30 -11.52 4.14
CA THR A 205 -16.40 -12.49 4.25
C THR A 205 -17.45 -11.96 5.24
N TRP A 206 -17.00 -11.47 6.41
CA TRP A 206 -17.90 -10.82 7.37
C TRP A 206 -18.57 -9.58 6.77
N LEU A 207 -17.81 -8.69 6.12
CA LEU A 207 -18.36 -7.42 5.62
C LEU A 207 -19.42 -7.64 4.54
N SER A 208 -19.14 -8.51 3.56
CA SER A 208 -20.10 -8.86 2.50
C SER A 208 -21.33 -9.58 3.03
N PHE A 209 -21.15 -10.47 4.01
CA PHE A 209 -22.27 -11.10 4.73
C PHE A 209 -23.11 -10.05 5.48
N THR A 210 -22.49 -9.10 6.17
CA THR A 210 -23.17 -7.99 6.87
C THR A 210 -24.01 -7.16 5.91
N PHE A 211 -23.49 -6.82 4.72
CA PHE A 211 -24.28 -6.13 3.71
C PHE A 211 -25.49 -6.94 3.24
N SER A 212 -25.32 -8.24 2.99
CA SER A 212 -26.42 -9.12 2.59
C SER A 212 -27.49 -9.22 3.68
N LYS A 213 -27.07 -9.50 4.92
CA LYS A 213 -27.95 -9.70 6.07
C LYS A 213 -28.76 -8.45 6.41
N ASN A 214 -28.15 -7.27 6.30
CA ASN A 214 -28.79 -6.00 6.62
C ASN A 214 -29.50 -5.37 5.40
N ASN A 215 -29.65 -6.10 4.28
CA ASN A 215 -30.27 -5.64 3.03
C ASN A 215 -29.64 -4.34 2.48
N LEU A 216 -28.31 -4.25 2.55
CA LEU A 216 -27.54 -3.08 2.13
C LEU A 216 -26.92 -3.20 0.73
N LEU A 217 -26.98 -4.39 0.11
CA LEU A 217 -26.40 -4.62 -1.22
C LEU A 217 -26.93 -3.63 -2.27
N ASP A 218 -28.23 -3.31 -2.24
CA ASP A 218 -28.82 -2.32 -3.15
C ASP A 218 -28.48 -0.87 -2.79
N LYS A 219 -27.98 -0.59 -1.59
CA LYS A 219 -27.60 0.76 -1.15
C LYS A 219 -26.17 1.13 -1.53
N GLY A 220 -25.33 0.15 -1.90
CA GLY A 220 -23.93 0.39 -2.21
C GLY A 220 -23.51 -0.17 -3.57
N TYR A 221 -22.36 0.29 -4.05
CA TYR A 221 -21.56 -0.40 -5.07
C TYR A 221 -20.69 -1.44 -4.37
N VAL A 222 -21.15 -2.69 -4.35
CA VAL A 222 -20.50 -3.77 -3.59
C VAL A 222 -19.90 -4.80 -4.53
N SER A 223 -18.66 -5.21 -4.28
CA SER A 223 -18.12 -6.43 -4.86
C SER A 223 -17.50 -7.34 -3.80
N TYR A 224 -17.68 -8.64 -4.02
CA TYR A 224 -16.98 -9.72 -3.35
C TYR A 224 -16.85 -10.89 -4.34
N LEU A 225 -15.75 -10.90 -5.10
CA LEU A 225 -15.56 -11.73 -6.29
C LEU A 225 -15.09 -13.17 -5.99
N VAL A 226 -15.44 -13.68 -4.82
CA VAL A 226 -15.15 -15.04 -4.40
C VAL A 226 -15.99 -16.03 -5.20
N ASN A 227 -15.42 -17.17 -5.57
CA ASN A 227 -16.01 -18.17 -6.48
C ASN A 227 -16.30 -17.65 -7.90
N ASN A 228 -15.57 -16.62 -8.34
CA ASN A 228 -15.53 -16.28 -9.76
C ASN A 228 -14.66 -17.28 -10.56
N ASN A 229 -14.43 -16.98 -11.85
CA ASN A 229 -13.63 -17.83 -12.74
C ASN A 229 -12.11 -17.87 -12.42
N ASP A 230 -11.64 -17.17 -11.38
CA ASP A 230 -10.25 -17.20 -10.94
C ASP A 230 -10.01 -18.41 -10.00
N PRO A 231 -9.08 -19.33 -10.33
CA PRO A 231 -8.75 -20.47 -9.47
C PRO A 231 -8.27 -20.08 -8.07
N ASP A 232 -7.64 -18.90 -7.92
CA ASP A 232 -7.14 -18.41 -6.62
C ASP A 232 -8.26 -17.78 -5.76
N ASN A 233 -9.50 -17.71 -6.29
CA ASN A 233 -10.69 -17.20 -5.59
C ASN A 233 -11.69 -18.28 -5.18
N GLN A 234 -11.36 -19.56 -5.35
CA GLN A 234 -12.24 -20.65 -4.92
C GLN A 234 -12.34 -20.68 -3.38
N TYR A 235 -13.56 -20.71 -2.87
CA TYR A 235 -13.88 -20.62 -1.45
C TYR A 235 -15.12 -21.43 -1.14
N SER A 236 -14.96 -22.51 -0.38
CA SER A 236 -16.04 -23.45 -0.07
C SER A 236 -17.01 -22.90 0.99
N LEU A 237 -18.21 -23.49 1.07
CA LEU A 237 -19.19 -23.16 2.10
C LEU A 237 -18.63 -23.34 3.52
N ASP A 238 -17.86 -24.40 3.75
CA ASP A 238 -17.23 -24.66 5.06
C ASP A 238 -16.22 -23.57 5.45
N GLU A 239 -15.52 -23.00 4.47
CA GLU A 239 -14.59 -21.87 4.70
C GLU A 239 -15.35 -20.58 5.02
N VAL A 240 -16.46 -20.30 4.32
CA VAL A 240 -17.35 -19.19 4.67
C VAL A 240 -17.93 -19.35 6.07
N GLU A 241 -18.44 -20.54 6.42
CA GLU A 241 -18.96 -20.83 7.76
C GLU A 241 -17.89 -20.61 8.84
N ARG A 242 -16.65 -21.03 8.57
CA ARG A 242 -15.51 -20.85 9.48
C ARG A 242 -15.19 -19.37 9.70
N ASP A 243 -15.07 -18.57 8.64
CA ASP A 243 -14.78 -17.13 8.75
C ASP A 243 -15.88 -16.38 9.51
N LEU A 244 -17.15 -16.69 9.18
CA LEU A 244 -18.29 -16.09 9.88
C LEU A 244 -18.30 -16.51 11.35
N LYS A 245 -17.89 -17.73 11.68
CA LYS A 245 -17.77 -18.19 13.07
C LYS A 245 -16.65 -17.47 13.82
N HIS A 246 -15.50 -17.24 13.19
CA HIS A 246 -14.40 -16.49 13.80
C HIS A 246 -14.81 -15.03 14.10
N THR A 247 -15.57 -14.42 13.20
CA THR A 247 -15.95 -13.00 13.29
C THR A 247 -17.20 -12.77 14.17
N LEU A 248 -18.22 -13.62 14.09
CA LEU A 248 -19.50 -13.46 14.80
C LEU A 248 -19.59 -14.26 16.10
N GLY A 249 -18.74 -15.29 16.27
CA GLY A 249 -18.76 -16.17 17.44
C GLY A 249 -20.14 -16.77 17.70
N ASN A 250 -20.68 -16.57 18.90
CA ASN A 250 -22.00 -17.08 19.30
C ASN A 250 -23.18 -16.40 18.57
N LYS A 251 -22.93 -15.34 17.81
CA LYS A 251 -23.95 -14.65 16.99
C LYS A 251 -24.03 -15.19 15.56
N LEU A 252 -23.37 -16.32 15.27
CA LEU A 252 -23.42 -16.97 13.97
C LEU A 252 -24.89 -17.28 13.59
N PRO A 253 -25.31 -16.94 12.36
CA PRO A 253 -26.66 -17.23 11.91
C PRO A 253 -26.87 -18.72 11.62
N GLY A 254 -28.13 -19.10 11.40
CA GLY A 254 -28.48 -20.48 11.05
C GLY A 254 -27.90 -20.90 9.70
N LYS A 255 -27.60 -22.20 9.54
CA LYS A 255 -27.00 -22.76 8.31
C LYS A 255 -27.71 -22.36 7.02
N ASN A 256 -29.05 -22.27 7.04
CA ASN A 256 -29.83 -21.90 5.86
C ASN A 256 -29.55 -20.45 5.41
N GLU A 257 -29.32 -19.53 6.34
CA GLU A 257 -29.02 -18.13 6.03
C GLU A 257 -27.62 -18.03 5.41
N ILE A 258 -26.64 -18.75 5.96
CA ILE A 258 -25.28 -18.82 5.41
C ILE A 258 -25.28 -19.46 4.03
N LEU A 259 -26.02 -20.57 3.86
CA LEU A 259 -26.16 -21.24 2.56
C LEU A 259 -26.81 -20.32 1.52
N ASN A 260 -27.85 -19.57 1.89
CA ASN A 260 -28.47 -18.61 0.99
C ASN A 260 -27.50 -17.50 0.57
N TYR A 261 -26.75 -16.95 1.53
CA TYR A 261 -25.69 -16.00 1.24
C TYR A 261 -24.62 -16.58 0.30
N TYR A 262 -24.13 -17.78 0.59
CA TYR A 262 -23.11 -18.46 -0.20
C TYR A 262 -23.54 -18.66 -1.66
N ASN A 263 -24.80 -19.06 -1.88
CA ASN A 263 -25.36 -19.27 -3.22
C ASN A 263 -25.49 -17.97 -4.04
N ASN A 264 -25.37 -16.80 -3.40
CA ASN A 264 -25.38 -15.50 -4.07
C ASN A 264 -23.95 -14.97 -4.35
N LEU A 265 -22.90 -15.76 -4.08
CA LEU A 265 -21.52 -15.43 -4.46
C LEU A 265 -21.21 -15.90 -5.90
N PRO A 266 -20.34 -15.20 -6.65
CA PRO A 266 -19.72 -13.90 -6.34
C PRO A 266 -20.73 -12.75 -6.33
N ILE A 267 -20.47 -11.73 -5.53
CA ILE A 267 -21.17 -10.44 -5.61
C ILE A 267 -20.37 -9.54 -6.56
N GLU A 268 -20.94 -9.18 -7.70
CA GLU A 268 -20.29 -8.33 -8.69
C GLU A 268 -20.83 -6.90 -8.64
N CYS A 269 -19.92 -5.94 -8.82
CA CYS A 269 -20.27 -4.53 -8.96
C CYS A 269 -20.40 -4.20 -10.45
N ASP A 270 -21.60 -3.86 -10.91
CA ASP A 270 -21.88 -3.26 -12.23
C ASP A 270 -21.36 -4.02 -13.48
N THR A 271 -21.13 -5.33 -13.41
CA THR A 271 -20.88 -6.17 -14.60
C THR A 271 -22.02 -7.15 -14.83
N LYS A 272 -22.64 -7.08 -16.02
CA LYS A 272 -23.47 -8.16 -16.59
C LYS A 272 -22.69 -8.99 -17.62
N SER A 273 -21.36 -8.86 -17.67
CA SER A 273 -20.51 -9.51 -18.66
C SER A 273 -19.26 -10.10 -18.03
N ASP A 274 -18.97 -11.36 -18.38
CA ASP A 274 -17.80 -12.20 -18.03
C ASP A 274 -16.44 -11.63 -18.48
N THR A 275 -16.29 -10.31 -18.58
CA THR A 275 -15.01 -9.67 -18.84
C THR A 275 -14.24 -9.57 -17.54
N SER A 276 -13.40 -10.58 -17.27
CA SER A 276 -12.33 -10.46 -16.29
C SER A 276 -11.49 -9.22 -16.62
N ILE A 277 -11.60 -8.18 -15.78
CA ILE A 277 -10.63 -7.09 -15.81
C ILE A 277 -9.36 -7.68 -15.22
N GLN A 278 -8.49 -8.21 -16.09
CA GLN A 278 -7.23 -8.89 -15.71
C GLN A 278 -6.23 -7.96 -15.02
N THR A 279 -6.47 -6.65 -15.06
CA THR A 279 -5.69 -5.68 -14.33
C THR A 279 -6.36 -5.40 -13.00
N HIS A 280 -5.73 -5.80 -11.90
CA HIS A 280 -5.84 -5.01 -10.68
C HIS A 280 -5.52 -3.57 -11.08
N GLU A 281 -6.54 -2.73 -11.29
CA GLU A 281 -6.35 -1.29 -11.38
C GLU A 281 -6.06 -0.78 -9.96
N SER A 282 -4.89 -1.18 -9.44
CA SER A 282 -4.15 -0.47 -8.39
C SER A 282 -3.82 0.97 -8.80
N ASN A 283 -4.09 1.30 -10.06
CA ASN A 283 -3.80 2.54 -10.71
C ASN A 283 -4.87 3.60 -10.48
N ILE A 284 -4.44 4.84 -10.63
CA ILE A 284 -5.29 6.01 -10.77
C ILE A 284 -6.16 5.87 -12.02
N ALA A 285 -7.35 5.34 -11.80
CA ALA A 285 -8.48 5.43 -12.70
C ALA A 285 -9.58 6.22 -11.99
N ILE A 286 -10.26 7.09 -12.74
CA ILE A 286 -11.52 7.68 -12.27
C ILE A 286 -12.50 6.53 -12.19
N GLN A 287 -12.90 6.16 -10.98
CA GLN A 287 -13.83 5.05 -10.78
C GLN A 287 -15.24 5.61 -10.67
N GLY A 288 -16.10 5.27 -11.64
CA GLY A 288 -17.48 5.76 -11.64
C GLY A 288 -18.24 5.46 -10.34
N VAL A 289 -17.92 4.35 -9.69
CA VAL A 289 -18.48 3.95 -8.39
C VAL A 289 -18.13 4.92 -7.25
N LEU A 290 -16.96 5.58 -7.28
CA LEU A 290 -16.57 6.61 -6.31
C LEU A 290 -17.29 7.94 -6.57
N LEU A 291 -17.65 8.22 -7.84
CA LEU A 291 -18.37 9.44 -8.19
C LEU A 291 -19.82 9.39 -7.67
N HIS A 292 -20.48 8.25 -7.83
CA HIS A 292 -21.90 8.11 -7.56
C HIS A 292 -22.23 7.52 -6.17
N SER A 293 -21.30 7.61 -5.20
CA SER A 293 -21.52 7.21 -3.80
C SER A 293 -21.02 8.25 -2.79
N TYR A 294 -21.56 8.25 -1.56
CA TYR A 294 -21.23 9.25 -0.55
C TYR A 294 -20.05 8.88 0.36
N PHE A 295 -19.86 7.60 0.68
CA PHE A 295 -18.73 7.16 1.51
C PHE A 295 -18.13 5.83 1.05
N ASN A 296 -16.91 5.54 1.48
CA ASN A 296 -16.20 4.32 1.12
C ASN A 296 -16.05 3.40 2.34
N VAL A 297 -16.34 2.11 2.20
CA VAL A 297 -15.99 1.10 3.20
C VAL A 297 -14.74 0.38 2.72
N VAL A 298 -13.59 0.79 3.29
CA VAL A 298 -12.27 0.37 2.84
C VAL A 298 -11.81 -0.84 3.63
N THR A 299 -11.37 -1.89 2.93
CA THR A 299 -10.72 -3.06 3.56
C THR A 299 -9.27 -3.14 3.11
N GLU A 300 -8.37 -3.52 4.02
CA GLU A 300 -7.02 -3.94 3.63
C GLU A 300 -6.93 -5.44 3.43
N ALA A 301 -5.81 -5.93 2.89
CA ALA A 301 -5.58 -7.37 2.72
C ALA A 301 -5.38 -8.11 4.05
N GLU A 302 -5.07 -7.37 5.10
CA GLU A 302 -4.70 -7.82 6.44
C GLU A 302 -5.69 -7.34 7.50
N PHE A 303 -5.99 -8.22 8.46
CA PHE A 303 -6.89 -7.98 9.58
C PHE A 303 -6.59 -8.98 10.71
N GLY A 304 -6.77 -8.56 11.96
CA GLY A 304 -6.87 -9.48 13.10
C GLY A 304 -5.54 -9.89 13.74
N PHE A 305 -4.46 -9.16 13.50
CA PHE A 305 -3.21 -9.37 14.25
C PHE A 305 -3.37 -8.93 15.71
N GLY A 306 -2.88 -9.76 16.64
CA GLY A 306 -2.97 -9.51 18.09
C GLY A 306 -2.05 -8.39 18.58
N GLU A 307 -2.20 -7.99 19.85
CA GLU A 307 -1.48 -6.87 20.51
C GLU A 307 0.06 -6.87 20.32
N ASN A 308 0.67 -8.04 20.13
CA ASN A 308 2.12 -8.20 20.01
C ASN A 308 2.66 -8.12 18.57
N TYR A 309 1.79 -7.98 17.57
CA TYR A 309 2.19 -7.77 16.18
C TYR A 309 2.04 -6.29 15.85
N LEU A 310 3.00 -5.50 16.34
CA LEU A 310 3.32 -4.14 15.84
C LEU A 310 3.77 -4.15 14.36
N GLN A 311 3.53 -5.24 13.64
CA GLN A 311 3.78 -5.31 12.21
C GLN A 311 2.70 -4.52 11.47
N SER A 312 3.04 -3.24 11.35
CA SER A 312 2.83 -2.42 10.17
C SER A 312 1.38 -2.14 9.80
N ILE A 313 0.89 -0.96 10.17
CA ILE A 313 -0.22 -0.35 9.46
C ILE A 313 0.21 -0.11 8.01
N PHE A 314 -0.46 -0.80 7.09
CA PHE A 314 -0.26 -0.66 5.66
C PHE A 314 -1.28 0.33 5.09
N LEU A 315 -0.86 1.58 4.89
CA LEU A 315 -1.66 2.56 4.15
C LEU A 315 -1.46 2.35 2.64
N THR A 316 -2.26 1.49 2.02
CA THR A 316 -2.11 1.14 0.61
C THR A 316 -2.83 2.11 -0.33
N GLU A 317 -2.84 1.86 -1.64
CA GLU A 317 -3.62 2.65 -2.60
C GLU A 317 -5.12 2.75 -2.25
N LYS A 318 -5.64 1.82 -1.45
CA LYS A 318 -7.07 1.73 -1.12
C LYS A 318 -7.55 2.89 -0.27
N ILE A 319 -6.70 3.47 0.58
CA ILE A 319 -7.06 4.65 1.36
C ILE A 319 -6.83 5.96 0.58
N TRP A 320 -5.82 5.97 -0.27
CA TRP A 320 -5.50 7.16 -1.07
C TRP A 320 -6.54 7.43 -2.17
N LYS A 321 -7.20 6.39 -2.69
CA LYS A 321 -8.30 6.50 -3.65
C LYS A 321 -9.49 7.35 -3.15
N PRO A 322 -10.14 7.04 -2.02
CA PRO A 322 -11.23 7.87 -1.49
C PRO A 322 -10.75 9.26 -1.08
N ILE A 323 -9.52 9.42 -0.56
CA ILE A 323 -8.95 10.75 -0.26
C ILE A 323 -8.86 11.61 -1.54
N LEU A 324 -8.29 11.06 -2.62
CA LEU A 324 -8.20 11.75 -3.90
C LEU A 324 -9.58 12.03 -4.52
N ALA A 325 -10.55 11.15 -4.27
CA ALA A 325 -11.91 11.25 -4.78
C ALA A 325 -12.85 12.08 -3.89
N TYR A 326 -12.34 12.77 -2.86
CA TYR A 326 -13.14 13.54 -1.92
C TYR A 326 -14.24 12.71 -1.23
N GLN A 327 -13.95 11.48 -0.83
CA GLN A 327 -14.90 10.63 -0.11
C GLN A 327 -14.48 10.39 1.34
N PRO A 328 -15.40 10.56 2.31
CA PRO A 328 -15.22 10.03 3.65
C PRO A 328 -15.19 8.50 3.62
N PHE A 329 -14.59 7.89 4.65
CA PHE A 329 -14.41 6.44 4.68
C PHE A 329 -14.59 5.84 6.08
N ILE A 330 -15.05 4.58 6.09
CA ILE A 330 -15.02 3.68 7.24
C ILE A 330 -13.99 2.60 6.95
N ILE A 331 -13.08 2.36 7.91
CA ILE A 331 -11.96 1.42 7.73
C ILE A 331 -12.23 0.09 8.41
N VAL A 332 -12.10 -0.99 7.65
CA VAL A 332 -12.20 -2.38 8.11
C VAL A 332 -10.83 -3.06 7.96
N THR A 333 -9.95 -2.79 8.92
CA THR A 333 -8.61 -3.39 9.04
C THR A 333 -8.17 -3.41 10.52
N ASN A 334 -6.89 -3.65 10.77
CA ASN A 334 -6.25 -3.59 12.08
C ASN A 334 -6.53 -2.26 12.82
N SER A 335 -6.35 -2.30 14.13
CA SER A 335 -6.50 -1.14 15.01
C SER A 335 -5.43 -0.08 14.75
N TYR A 336 -5.71 1.16 15.18
CA TYR A 336 -4.85 2.33 15.05
C TYR A 336 -4.60 2.82 13.62
N TYR A 337 -5.37 2.35 12.63
CA TYR A 337 -5.25 2.78 11.24
C TYR A 337 -5.54 4.27 11.07
N LEU A 338 -6.61 4.75 11.73
CA LEU A 338 -6.94 6.17 11.74
C LEU A 338 -5.95 6.98 12.57
N LYS A 339 -5.40 6.41 13.64
CA LYS A 339 -4.31 7.02 14.40
C LYS A 339 -3.07 7.27 13.53
N ALA A 340 -2.65 6.28 12.74
CA ALA A 340 -1.53 6.44 11.80
C ALA A 340 -1.80 7.52 10.73
N LEU A 341 -3.03 7.61 10.22
CA LEU A 341 -3.39 8.71 9.30
C LEU A 341 -3.26 10.09 9.97
N LYS A 342 -3.67 10.22 11.24
CA LYS A 342 -3.51 11.47 12.00
C LYS A 342 -2.05 11.83 12.24
N GLU A 343 -1.19 10.84 12.48
CA GLU A 343 0.27 11.04 12.63
C GLU A 343 0.94 11.54 11.34
N LEU A 344 0.28 11.34 10.19
CA LEU A 344 0.65 11.92 8.90
C LEU A 344 -0.04 13.24 8.60
N ASP A 345 -0.63 13.89 9.60
CA ASP A 345 -1.35 15.16 9.47
C ASP A 345 -2.61 15.12 8.59
N PHE A 346 -3.14 13.93 8.27
CA PHE A 346 -4.48 13.81 7.68
C PHE A 346 -5.56 14.04 8.73
N LYS A 347 -6.65 14.69 8.33
CA LYS A 347 -7.87 14.77 9.12
C LYS A 347 -8.68 13.49 8.96
N THR A 348 -9.35 13.09 10.03
CA THR A 348 -10.34 12.01 9.99
C THR A 348 -11.74 12.60 10.21
N PHE A 349 -12.77 11.77 10.27
CA PHE A 349 -14.16 12.20 10.11
C PHE A 349 -14.94 12.27 11.43
N SER A 350 -14.30 12.14 12.60
CA SER A 350 -14.98 12.43 13.87
C SER A 350 -15.35 13.94 13.95
N PRO A 351 -16.58 14.31 14.39
CA PRO A 351 -17.63 13.46 14.95
C PRO A 351 -18.68 12.95 13.92
N PHE A 352 -18.50 13.22 12.63
CA PHE A 352 -19.42 12.76 11.58
C PHE A 352 -19.47 11.24 11.43
N ILE A 353 -18.34 10.58 11.71
CA ILE A 353 -18.20 9.14 11.86
C ILE A 353 -17.77 8.81 13.29
N ASP A 354 -18.41 7.84 13.93
CA ASP A 354 -17.94 7.29 15.20
C ASP A 354 -16.70 6.42 14.94
N GLU A 355 -15.52 7.01 15.19
CA GLU A 355 -14.21 6.39 14.96
C GLU A 355 -13.67 5.61 16.17
N THR A 356 -14.45 5.46 17.24
CA THR A 356 -14.02 4.74 18.46
C THR A 356 -13.63 3.29 18.19
N TYR A 357 -14.11 2.72 17.07
CA TYR A 357 -13.74 1.37 16.63
C TYR A 357 -12.25 1.22 16.30
N ASP A 358 -11.52 2.32 16.00
CA ASP A 358 -10.13 2.23 15.57
C ASP A 358 -9.20 1.73 16.70
N GLU A 359 -9.54 2.03 17.95
CA GLU A 359 -8.77 1.59 19.12
C GLU A 359 -9.18 0.20 19.63
N VAL A 360 -10.25 -0.39 19.07
CA VAL A 360 -10.74 -1.71 19.47
C VAL A 360 -10.01 -2.80 18.67
N HIS A 361 -9.52 -3.82 19.37
CA HIS A 361 -8.76 -4.93 18.80
C HIS A 361 -9.63 -6.10 18.33
N GLY A 362 -9.12 -6.81 17.31
CA GLY A 362 -9.72 -8.03 16.80
C GLY A 362 -11.14 -7.85 16.25
N TYR A 363 -11.94 -8.90 16.36
CA TYR A 363 -13.29 -8.95 15.78
C TYR A 363 -14.33 -8.08 16.51
N GLU A 364 -14.04 -7.61 17.72
CA GLU A 364 -14.98 -6.80 18.49
C GLU A 364 -15.26 -5.44 17.82
N LYS A 365 -14.27 -4.87 17.11
CA LYS A 365 -14.44 -3.60 16.38
C LYS A 365 -15.47 -3.69 15.26
N LEU A 366 -15.64 -4.88 14.68
CA LEU A 366 -16.55 -5.10 13.55
C LEU A 366 -18.00 -4.77 13.93
N LYS A 367 -18.38 -4.95 15.19
CA LYS A 367 -19.72 -4.59 15.70
C LYS A 367 -19.95 -3.07 15.67
N LEU A 368 -18.94 -2.30 16.05
CA LEU A 368 -19.01 -0.83 16.05
C LEU A 368 -19.05 -0.30 14.61
N ILE A 369 -18.23 -0.90 13.73
CA ILE A 369 -18.25 -0.62 12.29
C ILE A 369 -19.62 -0.93 11.68
N GLU A 370 -20.23 -2.07 12.01
CA GLU A 370 -21.57 -2.43 11.52
C GLU A 370 -22.65 -1.44 11.98
N VAL A 371 -22.60 -0.99 13.24
CA VAL A 371 -23.52 0.05 13.74
C VAL A 371 -23.41 1.30 12.90
N GLU A 372 -22.18 1.71 12.58
CA GLU A 372 -21.93 2.95 11.86
C GLU A 372 -22.31 2.87 10.38
N ILE A 373 -21.99 1.76 9.71
CA ILE A 373 -22.44 1.48 8.34
C ILE A 373 -23.97 1.51 8.27
N ASN A 374 -24.66 0.84 9.20
CA ASN A 374 -26.12 0.82 9.24
C ASN A 374 -26.71 2.21 9.50
N ARG A 375 -26.10 3.01 10.40
CA ARG A 375 -26.53 4.39 10.67
C ARG A 375 -26.49 5.25 9.41
N LEU A 376 -25.36 5.25 8.70
CA LEU A 376 -25.19 6.02 7.46
C LEU A 376 -26.11 5.51 6.35
N CYS A 377 -26.25 4.20 6.20
CA CYS A 377 -27.14 3.61 5.19
C CYS A 377 -28.63 3.84 5.49
N ASN A 378 -29.01 4.17 6.72
CA ASN A 378 -30.39 4.46 7.10
C ASN A 378 -30.81 5.91 6.84
N MET A 379 -29.87 6.80 6.52
CA MET A 379 -30.19 8.14 6.03
C MET A 379 -30.87 8.06 4.66
N SER A 380 -31.83 8.94 4.41
CA SER A 380 -32.29 9.24 3.04
C SER A 380 -31.14 9.78 2.19
N ILE A 381 -31.31 9.76 0.85
CA ILE A 381 -30.28 10.29 -0.05
C ILE A 381 -30.04 11.79 0.19
N GLU A 382 -31.08 12.53 0.56
CA GLU A 382 -31.00 13.96 0.90
C GLU A 382 -30.28 14.20 2.22
N GLU A 383 -30.51 13.37 3.24
CA GLU A 383 -29.83 13.47 4.54
C GLU A 383 -28.33 13.16 4.42
N ILE A 384 -27.97 12.09 3.69
CA ILE A 384 -26.56 11.73 3.51
C ILE A 384 -25.83 12.70 2.59
N ASP A 385 -26.51 13.32 1.62
CA ASP A 385 -25.94 14.40 0.81
C ASP A 385 -25.57 15.61 1.68
N LYS A 386 -26.50 16.04 2.54
CA LYS A 386 -26.23 17.12 3.49
C LYS A 386 -25.06 16.75 4.43
N TRP A 387 -25.09 15.54 4.99
CA TRP A 387 -24.01 15.04 5.85
C TRP A 387 -22.65 15.07 5.13
N TYR A 388 -22.60 14.66 3.85
CA TYR A 388 -21.39 14.68 3.05
C TYR A 388 -20.82 16.11 2.90
N TRP A 389 -21.67 17.08 2.56
CA TRP A 389 -21.24 18.48 2.34
C TRP A 389 -20.82 19.19 3.63
N GLU A 390 -21.28 18.77 4.80
CA GLU A 390 -20.79 19.29 6.09
C GLU A 390 -19.30 18.97 6.35
N MET A 391 -18.71 18.04 5.59
CA MET A 391 -17.30 17.65 5.69
C MET A 391 -16.41 18.22 4.57
N GLU A 392 -16.92 19.11 3.72
CA GLU A 392 -16.18 19.62 2.54
C GLU A 392 -14.75 20.08 2.90
N ASP A 393 -14.59 20.86 3.96
CA ASP A 393 -13.28 21.36 4.41
C ASP A 393 -12.29 20.23 4.77
N ILE A 394 -12.79 19.12 5.32
CA ILE A 394 -11.97 17.94 5.66
C ILE A 394 -11.53 17.24 4.37
N LEU A 395 -12.46 17.05 3.44
CA LEU A 395 -12.22 16.39 2.16
C LEU A 395 -11.22 17.17 1.31
N VAL A 396 -11.41 18.49 1.19
CA VAL A 396 -10.53 19.40 0.46
C VAL A 396 -9.13 19.43 1.06
N TYR A 397 -9.03 19.54 2.38
CA TYR A 397 -7.75 19.50 3.08
C TYR A 397 -7.00 18.19 2.81
N ASN A 398 -7.65 17.04 3.01
CA ASN A 398 -7.01 15.73 2.85
C ASN A 398 -6.53 15.48 1.43
N CYS A 399 -7.31 15.86 0.41
CA CYS A 399 -6.89 15.70 -0.98
C CYS A 399 -5.67 16.57 -1.32
N ASN A 400 -5.66 17.84 -0.90
CA ASN A 400 -4.52 18.71 -1.14
C ASN A 400 -3.27 18.23 -0.38
N HIS A 401 -3.42 17.83 0.87
CA HIS A 401 -2.33 17.28 1.69
C HIS A 401 -1.70 16.02 1.08
N LEU A 402 -2.51 15.13 0.49
CA LEU A 402 -2.00 13.97 -0.25
C LEU A 402 -1.07 14.36 -1.41
N ILE A 403 -1.41 15.43 -2.12
CA ILE A 403 -0.61 15.94 -3.25
C ILE A 403 0.67 16.61 -2.74
N GLU A 404 0.59 17.38 -1.66
CA GLU A 404 1.74 18.02 -1.01
C GLU A 404 2.74 16.99 -0.48
N ILE A 405 2.28 15.92 0.18
CA ILE A 405 3.13 14.81 0.62
C ILE A 405 3.86 14.19 -0.57
N LEU A 406 3.16 13.96 -1.67
CA LEU A 406 3.75 13.37 -2.87
C LEU A 406 4.83 14.28 -3.45
N GLU A 407 4.55 15.57 -3.64
CA GLU A 407 5.51 16.57 -4.14
C GLU A 407 6.76 16.63 -3.26
N LYS A 408 6.57 16.78 -1.94
CA LYS A 408 7.67 16.82 -0.98
C LYS A 408 8.52 15.55 -1.03
N SER A 409 7.88 14.40 -1.08
CA SER A 409 8.61 13.12 -1.10
C SER A 409 9.43 12.95 -2.36
N VAL A 410 8.97 13.50 -3.49
CA VAL A 410 9.73 13.54 -4.73
C VAL A 410 10.99 14.38 -4.56
N ASP A 411 10.84 15.59 -4.01
CA ASP A 411 11.97 16.49 -3.71
C ASP A 411 12.97 15.85 -2.74
N ASP A 412 12.48 15.17 -1.71
CA ASP A 412 13.30 14.45 -0.73
C ASP A 412 14.13 13.34 -1.40
N ILE A 413 13.53 12.56 -2.31
CA ILE A 413 14.25 11.54 -3.09
C ILE A 413 15.32 12.17 -3.99
N HIS A 414 15.01 13.29 -4.65
CA HIS A 414 16.01 14.01 -5.46
C HIS A 414 17.19 14.48 -4.63
N SER A 415 16.89 15.16 -3.52
CA SER A 415 17.88 15.64 -2.57
C SER A 415 18.74 14.48 -2.06
N PHE A 416 18.12 13.34 -1.77
CA PHE A 416 18.82 12.14 -1.32
C PHE A 416 19.74 11.53 -2.38
N LEU A 417 19.28 11.42 -3.64
CA LEU A 417 20.09 10.92 -4.74
C LEU A 417 21.24 11.87 -5.13
N SER A 418 21.06 13.19 -4.93
CA SER A 418 22.10 14.19 -5.22
C SER A 418 23.31 14.17 -4.26
N LYS A 419 23.19 13.48 -3.11
CA LYS A 419 24.28 13.32 -2.13
C LYS A 419 25.31 12.27 -2.52
N VAL A 420 24.96 11.42 -3.50
CA VAL A 420 25.78 10.32 -4.03
C VAL A 420 26.78 10.85 -5.04
#